data_AF-A6E8M6-F1
#
_entry.id   AF-A6E8M6-F1
#
_cell.length_a   1.000
_cell.length_b   1.000
_cell.length_c   1.000
_cell.angle_alpha   90.00
_cell.angle_beta   90.00
_cell.angle_gamma   90.00
#
_symmetry.space_group_name_H-M   'P 1'
#
loop_
_entity.id
_entity.type
_entity.pdbx_description
1 polymer ?
#
loop_
_entity_poly.entity_id
_entity_poly.type
_entity_poly.pdbx_seq_one_letter_code
_entity_poly.pdbx_strand_id
1 'polypeptide(L)' 'MEVDVLNVFRHRLKDFFDFDYQIECFVPAAKRKYGYFSFPVLVGDSFVAKMDAKADGKQKKLIVHNLHFE' A
#
# COMPACT_ATOMS: atom_id res chain seq x y z
N MET A 1 -1.59 -17.02 -0.21
CA MET A 1 -1.47 -15.63 -0.70
C MET A 1 -2.83 -15.26 -1.25
N GLU A 2 -3.68 -14.72 -0.38
CA GLU A 2 -4.99 -14.21 -0.78
C GLU A 2 -4.74 -12.87 -1.47
N VAL A 3 -5.08 -12.77 -2.75
CA VAL A 3 -4.82 -11.56 -3.53
C VAL A 3 -5.95 -10.59 -3.23
N ASP A 4 -5.64 -9.53 -2.50
CA ASP A 4 -6.60 -8.50 -2.13
C ASP A 4 -7.36 -7.97 -3.36
N VAL A 5 -8.69 -7.86 -3.25
CA VAL A 5 -9.56 -7.40 -4.35
C VAL A 5 -9.19 -5.98 -4.79
N LEU A 6 -8.73 -5.16 -3.84
CA LEU A 6 -8.19 -3.82 -4.09
C LEU A 6 -6.96 -3.86 -5.01
N ASN A 7 -6.14 -4.89 -4.88
CA ASN A 7 -4.93 -5.07 -5.65
C ASN A 7 -5.24 -5.49 -7.10
N VAL A 8 -6.29 -6.31 -7.28
CA VAL A 8 -6.80 -6.74 -8.58
C VAL A 8 -7.44 -5.57 -9.34
N PHE A 9 -8.16 -4.69 -8.65
CA PHE A 9 -8.85 -3.54 -9.24
C PHE A 9 -8.04 -2.22 -9.19
N ARG A 10 -6.71 -2.28 -9.28
CA ARG A 10 -5.82 -1.09 -9.32
C ARG A 10 -6.22 0.00 -10.31
N HIS A 11 -6.84 -0.36 -11.46
CA HIS A 11 -7.33 0.64 -12.40
C HIS A 11 -8.54 1.42 -11.84
N ARG A 12 -9.43 0.75 -11.09
CA ARG A 12 -10.57 1.39 -10.45
C ARG A 12 -10.13 2.27 -9.28
N LEU A 13 -9.03 1.93 -8.60
CA LEU A 13 -8.45 2.81 -7.58
C LEU A 13 -8.02 4.16 -8.19
N LYS A 14 -7.46 4.12 -9.39
CA LYS A 14 -7.13 5.34 -10.14
C LYS A 14 -8.39 6.07 -10.63
N ASP A 15 -9.35 5.37 -11.21
CA ASP A 15 -10.54 6.03 -11.79
C ASP A 15 -11.51 6.58 -10.73
N PHE A 16 -11.64 5.93 -9.57
CA PHE A 16 -12.56 6.34 -8.52
C PHE A 16 -11.90 7.19 -7.42
N PHE A 17 -10.60 7.03 -7.18
CA PHE A 17 -9.92 7.66 -6.06
C PHE A 17 -8.63 8.40 -6.44
N ASP A 18 -8.34 8.59 -7.74
CA ASP A 18 -7.09 9.17 -8.29
C ASP A 18 -5.82 8.55 -7.69
N PHE A 19 -5.94 7.30 -7.25
CA PHE A 19 -4.93 6.67 -6.42
C PHE A 19 -4.08 5.72 -7.26
N ASP A 20 -2.92 6.22 -7.71
CA ASP A 20 -1.96 5.43 -8.46
C ASP A 20 -1.21 4.49 -7.49
N TYR A 21 -1.79 3.31 -7.31
CA TYR A 21 -1.25 2.23 -6.48
C TYR A 21 -0.55 1.19 -7.32
N GLN A 22 0.74 0.98 -7.05
CA GLN A 22 1.53 -0.09 -7.66
C GLN A 22 2.14 -0.95 -6.56
N ILE A 23 2.00 -2.27 -6.70
CA ILE A 23 2.69 -3.23 -5.83
C ILE A 23 4.19 -3.17 -6.13
N GLU A 24 4.93 -2.55 -5.23
CA GLU A 24 6.38 -2.44 -5.34
C GLU A 24 7.12 -3.69 -4.84
N CYS A 25 6.40 -4.69 -4.32
CA CYS A 25 6.94 -6.01 -3.97
C CYS A 25 7.62 -6.70 -5.18
N PHE A 26 7.13 -6.44 -6.40
CA PHE A 26 7.72 -6.95 -7.65
C PHE A 26 8.85 -6.06 -8.21
N VAL A 27 9.06 -4.88 -7.60
CA VAL A 27 10.08 -3.92 -8.02
C VAL A 27 11.34 -4.13 -7.16
N PRO A 28 12.55 -4.16 -7.77
CA PRO A 28 13.80 -4.27 -7.01
C PRO A 28 13.94 -3.12 -6.02
N ALA A 29 14.52 -3.40 -4.84
CA ALA A 29 14.57 -2.48 -3.70
C ALA A 29 15.06 -1.06 -4.04
N ALA A 30 16.01 -0.94 -4.96
CA ALA A 30 16.57 0.33 -5.39
C ALA A 30 15.62 1.22 -6.24
N LYS A 31 14.55 0.66 -6.80
CA LYS A 31 13.56 1.39 -7.63
C LYS A 31 12.23 1.61 -6.92
N ARG A 32 12.12 1.23 -5.64
CA ARG A 32 10.90 1.43 -4.85
C ARG A 32 10.78 2.90 -4.46
N LYS A 33 9.65 3.52 -4.75
CA LYS A 33 9.30 4.89 -4.35
C LYS A 33 8.72 4.95 -2.95
N TYR A 34 7.86 4.00 -2.58
CA TYR A 34 7.04 4.06 -1.37
C TYR A 34 7.39 2.96 -0.37
N GLY A 35 7.70 1.73 -0.82
CA GLY A 35 8.07 0.65 0.10
C GLY A 35 8.00 -0.76 -0.51
N TYR A 36 8.12 -1.81 0.31
CA TYR A 36 7.95 -3.21 -0.12
C TYR A 36 6.47 -3.62 -0.12
N PHE A 37 5.71 -3.10 0.84
CA PHE A 37 4.29 -3.31 1.03
C PHE A 37 3.63 -1.95 1.28
N SER A 38 3.54 -1.14 0.22
CA SER A 38 2.67 0.02 0.20
C SER A 38 1.23 -0.48 0.41
N PHE A 39 0.61 -0.16 1.53
CA PHE A 39 -0.80 -0.42 1.77
C PHE A 39 -1.59 0.88 1.64
N PRO A 40 -2.67 0.89 0.85
CA PRO A 40 -3.53 2.05 0.76
C PRO A 40 -4.31 2.24 2.06
N VAL A 41 -4.28 3.45 2.60
CA VAL A 41 -5.03 3.86 3.80
C VAL A 41 -6.36 4.44 3.35
N LEU A 42 -7.42 3.65 3.53
CA LEU A 42 -8.79 4.08 3.31
C LEU A 42 -9.31 4.78 4.58
N VAL A 43 -9.77 6.02 4.44
CA VAL A 43 -10.44 6.77 5.52
C VAL A 43 -11.83 7.13 5.04
N GLY A 44 -12.84 6.49 5.63
CA GLY A 44 -14.22 6.58 5.16
C GLY A 44 -14.34 6.05 3.74
N ASP A 45 -14.64 6.94 2.80
CA ASP A 45 -14.88 6.62 1.39
C ASP A 45 -13.74 7.13 0.48
N SER A 46 -12.54 7.39 1.00
CA SER A 46 -11.43 7.89 0.17
C SER A 46 -10.08 7.39 0.63
N PHE A 47 -9.19 7.15 -0.32
CA PHE A 47 -7.81 6.79 -0.05
C PHE A 47 -6.98 8.04 0.13
N VAL A 48 -6.46 8.25 1.35
CA VAL A 48 -5.79 9.51 1.75
C VAL A 48 -4.29 9.34 1.96
N ALA A 49 -3.81 8.10 2.06
CA ALA A 49 -2.40 7.83 2.28
C ALA A 49 -1.99 6.44 1.79
N LYS A 50 -0.68 6.24 1.66
CA LYS A 50 0.00 4.97 1.40
C LYS A 50 0.95 4.73 2.57
N MET A 51 0.76 3.64 3.32
CA MET A 51 1.68 3.28 4.40
C MET A 51 2.46 2.02 4.04
N ASP A 52 3.78 2.05 4.18
CA ASP A 52 4.59 0.84 4.22
C ASP A 52 4.61 0.33 5.66
N ALA A 53 3.78 -0.68 5.93
CA ALA A 53 3.69 -1.30 7.24
C ALA A 53 4.10 -2.77 7.17
N LYS A 54 4.99 -3.16 8.09
CA LYS A 54 5.42 -4.53 8.29
C LYS A 54 4.88 -5.03 9.64
N ALA A 55 4.01 -6.02 9.58
CA ALA A 55 3.56 -6.73 10.77
C ALA A 55 4.65 -7.71 11.23
N ASP A 56 5.25 -7.47 12.40
CA ASP A 56 6.07 -8.45 13.10
C ASP A 56 5.16 -9.31 13.98
N GLY A 57 4.76 -10.47 13.44
CA GLY A 57 3.89 -11.41 14.12
C GLY A 57 4.49 -12.03 15.38
N LYS A 58 5.82 -12.03 15.54
CA LYS A 58 6.49 -12.53 16.75
C LYS A 58 6.41 -11.52 17.89
N GLN A 59 6.59 -10.24 17.57
CA GLN A 59 6.55 -9.17 18.57
C GLN A 59 5.16 -8.56 18.74
N LYS A 60 4.17 -8.96 17.93
CA LYS A 60 2.85 -8.32 17.83
C LYS A 60 2.95 -6.81 17.60
N LYS A 61 3.96 -6.38 16.83
CA LYS A 61 4.21 -4.97 16.52
C LYS A 61 3.94 -4.73 15.04
N LEU A 62 3.23 -3.65 14.75
CA LEU A 62 3.14 -3.10 13.41
C LEU A 62 4.23 -2.04 13.28
N ILE A 63 5.22 -2.27 12.41
CA ILE A 63 6.28 -1.32 12.14
C ILE A 63 5.92 -0.57 10.87
N VAL A 64 5.67 0.74 10.99
CA VAL A 64 5.45 1.61 9.83
C VAL A 64 6.82 2.16 9.41
N HIS A 65 7.31 1.74 8.26
CA HIS A 65 8.59 2.22 7.72
C HIS A 65 8.43 3.52 6.95
N ASN A 66 7.30 3.70 6.28
CA ASN A 66 7.04 4.89 5.47
C ASN A 66 5.55 5.23 5.50
N LEU A 67 5.23 6.51 5.55
CA LEU A 67 3.86 7.01 5.44
C LEU A 67 3.87 8.20 4.48
N HIS A 68 3.21 8.02 3.34
CA HIS A 68 3.06 9.05 2.32
C HIS A 68 1.59 9.47 2.27
N PHE A 69 1.35 10.76 2.44
CA PHE A 69 0.03 11.36 2.28
C PHE A 69 -0.10 11.83 0.83
N GLU A 70 -1.27 11.59 0.24
CA GLU A 70 -1.61 12.04 -1.13
C GLU A 70 -2.66 13.16 -1.04
#